data_AF-A0A2V2PS07-F1
#
_entry.id   AF-A0A2V2PS07-F1
#
_cell.length_a   1.000
_cell.length_b   1.000
_cell.length_c   1.000
_cell.angle_alpha   90.00
_cell.angle_beta   90.00
_cell.angle_gamma   90.00
#
_symmetry.space_group_name_H-M   'P 1'
#
loop_
_entity.id
_entity.type
_entity.pdbx_description
1 polymer ?
#
loop_
_entity_poly.entity_id
_entity_poly.type
_entity_poly.pdbx_seq_one_letter_code
_entity_poly.pdbx_strand_id
1 'polypeptide(L)' 'ADARAAELARRLADGPALALAQTKALLTAELDMPLAASVELDANTQALLMHGEDYAEFHAAFTEKRPPKWRGR' A
#
# COMPACT_ATOMS: atom_id res chain seq x y z
N ALA A 1 20.19 -16.02 1.70
CA ALA A 1 18.91 -15.68 2.37
C ALA A 1 18.06 -16.94 2.45
N ASP A 2 17.26 -17.11 3.50
CA ASP A 2 16.26 -18.18 3.61
C ASP A 2 15.27 -18.11 2.42
N ALA A 3 14.85 -19.26 1.88
CA ALA A 3 13.90 -19.33 0.77
C ALA A 3 12.60 -18.56 1.05
N ARG A 4 12.12 -18.57 2.29
CA ARG A 4 10.91 -17.82 2.71
C ARG A 4 11.12 -16.31 2.72
N ALA A 5 12.30 -15.86 3.13
CA ALA A 5 12.64 -14.44 3.09
C ALA A 5 12.69 -13.93 1.65
N ALA A 6 13.25 -14.73 0.72
CA ALA A 6 13.28 -14.39 -0.70
C ALA A 6 11.88 -14.37 -1.35
N GLU A 7 11.01 -15.30 -0.97
CA GLU A 7 9.61 -15.33 -1.41
C GLU A 7 8.85 -14.07 -0.96
N LEU A 8 8.99 -13.70 0.31
CA LEU A 8 8.38 -12.49 0.85
C LEU A 8 8.89 -11.23 0.16
N ALA A 9 10.21 -11.13 -0.04
CA ALA A 9 10.82 -9.99 -0.71
C ALA A 9 10.28 -9.82 -2.14
N ARG A 10 10.14 -10.91 -2.90
CA ARG A 10 9.51 -10.87 -4.24
C ARG A 10 8.07 -10.41 -4.16
N ARG A 11 7.26 -10.95 -3.25
CA ARG A 11 5.86 -10.53 -3.11
C ARG A 11 5.70 -9.03 -2.81
N LEU A 12 6.60 -8.47 -2.00
CA LEU A 12 6.59 -7.03 -1.69
C LEU A 12 7.07 -6.20 -2.89
N ALA A 13 8.10 -6.65 -3.61
CA ALA A 13 8.62 -5.99 -4.81
C ALA A 13 7.62 -6.01 -5.97
N ASP A 14 6.85 -7.09 -6.09
CA ASP A 14 5.81 -7.29 -7.10
C ASP A 14 4.47 -6.65 -6.67
N GLY A 15 4.42 -5.88 -5.59
CA GLY A 15 3.21 -5.24 -5.06
C GLY A 15 3.15 -3.73 -5.30
N PRO A 16 2.11 -3.03 -4.79
CA PRO A 16 2.00 -1.58 -4.87
C PRO A 16 2.96 -0.92 -3.88
N ALA A 17 4.22 -0.73 -4.30
CA ALA A 17 5.33 -0.36 -3.42
C ALA A 17 5.06 0.93 -2.61
N LEU A 18 4.45 1.96 -3.22
CA LEU A 18 4.13 3.21 -2.54
C LEU A 18 3.07 3.00 -1.44
N ALA A 19 2.00 2.25 -1.73
CA ALA A 19 0.97 1.95 -0.75
C ALA A 19 1.54 1.14 0.44
N LEU A 20 2.36 0.11 0.16
CA LEU A 20 3.04 -0.68 1.19
C LEU A 20 3.96 0.17 2.07
N ALA A 21 4.69 1.12 1.47
CA ALA A 21 5.55 2.04 2.19
C ALA A 21 4.74 2.98 3.11
N GLN A 22 3.63 3.54 2.62
CA GLN A 22 2.74 4.37 3.42
C GLN A 22 2.11 3.58 4.57
N THR A 23 1.56 2.38 4.30
CA THR A 23 1.01 1.53 5.36
C THR A 23 2.05 1.23 6.45
N LYS A 24 3.30 0.95 6.08
CA LYS A 24 4.37 0.73 7.06
C LYS A 24 4.65 1.99 7.91
N ALA A 25 4.67 3.16 7.27
CA ALA A 25 4.91 4.43 7.97
C ALA A 25 3.77 4.75 8.95
N LEU A 26 2.51 4.57 8.51
CA LEU A 26 1.31 4.79 9.33
C LEU A 26 1.29 3.88 10.55
N LEU A 27 1.50 2.57 10.37
CA LEU A 27 1.59 1.62 11.49
C LEU A 27 2.65 2.00 12.52
N THR A 28 3.73 2.67 12.11
CA THR A 28 4.77 3.13 13.04
C THR A 28 4.32 4.40 13.77
N ALA A 29 3.76 5.38 13.06
CA ALA A 29 3.33 6.65 13.63
C ALA A 29 2.14 6.47 14.60
N GLU A 30 1.19 5.60 14.24
CA GLU A 30 -0.08 5.46 14.95
C GLU A 30 0.04 4.76 16.31
N LEU A 31 1.16 4.08 16.58
CA LEU A 31 1.43 3.48 17.89
C LEU A 31 1.42 4.52 19.02
N ASP A 32 1.77 5.77 18.70
CA ASP A 32 1.88 6.88 19.65
C ASP A 32 0.74 7.91 19.50
N MET A 33 -0.33 7.58 18.77
CA MET A 33 -1.42 8.51 18.43
C MET A 33 -2.77 8.11 19.06
N PRO A 34 -3.62 9.09 19.45
CA PRO A 34 -5.02 8.83 19.75
C PRO A 34 -5.77 8.34 18.50
N LEU A 35 -6.71 7.41 18.68
CA LEU A 35 -7.46 6.79 17.58
C LEU A 35 -8.05 7.78 16.57
N ALA A 36 -8.66 8.87 17.04
CA ALA A 36 -9.26 9.87 16.15
C ALA A 36 -8.20 10.53 15.23
N ALA A 37 -7.00 10.81 15.75
CA ALA A 37 -5.92 11.37 14.95
C ALA A 37 -5.36 10.34 13.96
N SER A 38 -5.27 9.06 14.35
CA SER A 38 -4.85 7.97 13.45
C SER A 38 -5.80 7.82 12.27
N VAL A 39 -7.11 7.84 12.51
CA VAL A 39 -8.12 7.75 11.44
C VAL A 39 -8.02 8.93 10.45
N GLU A 40 -7.80 10.15 10.94
CA GLU A 40 -7.60 11.31 10.06
C GLU A 40 -6.31 11.19 9.24
N LEU A 41 -5.23 10.65 9.82
CA LEU A 41 -3.97 10.42 9.11
C LEU A 41 -4.12 9.34 8.02
N ASP A 42 -4.82 8.25 8.33
CA ASP A 42 -5.22 7.21 7.38
C ASP A 42 -5.99 7.79 6.20
N ALA A 43 -7.05 8.57 6.48
CA ALA A 43 -7.91 9.16 5.46
C ALA A 43 -7.14 10.10 4.52
N ASN A 44 -6.28 10.95 5.07
CA ASN A 44 -5.45 11.85 4.29
C ASN A 44 -4.43 11.09 3.42
N THR A 45 -3.79 10.06 3.98
CA THR A 45 -2.82 9.24 3.25
C THR A 45 -3.48 8.45 2.13
N GLN A 46 -4.67 7.89 2.39
CA GLN A 46 -5.46 7.22 1.38
C GLN A 46 -5.86 8.18 0.25
N ALA A 47 -6.33 9.38 0.57
CA ALA A 47 -6.70 10.38 -0.42
C ALA A 47 -5.51 10.74 -1.34
N LEU A 48 -4.30 10.87 -0.79
CA LEU A 48 -3.09 11.07 -1.60
C LEU A 48 -2.79 9.88 -2.52
N LEU A 49 -2.88 8.66 -2.01
CA LEU A 49 -2.66 7.45 -2.81
C LEU A 49 -3.70 7.26 -3.93
N MET A 50 -4.93 7.75 -3.74
CA MET A 50 -5.99 7.68 -4.76
C MET A 50 -5.66 8.46 -6.03
N HIS A 51 -4.67 9.36 -5.99
CA HIS A 51 -4.18 10.08 -7.17
C HIS A 51 -3.04 9.37 -7.92
N GLY A 52 -2.54 8.22 -7.44
CA GLY A 52 -1.43 7.46 -8.02
C GLY A 52 -1.83 6.50 -9.15
N GLU A 53 -0.85 6.05 -9.94
CA GLU A 53 -1.07 5.10 -11.04
C GLU A 53 -1.53 3.73 -10.50
N ASP A 54 -0.92 3.28 -9.40
CA ASP A 54 -1.27 2.02 -8.76
C ASP A 54 -2.70 2.00 -8.22
N TYR A 55 -3.28 3.15 -7.82
CA TYR A 55 -4.69 3.19 -7.43
C TYR A 55 -5.63 3.03 -8.64
N ALA A 56 -5.32 3.72 -9.74
CA ALA A 56 -6.08 3.56 -10.99
C ALA A 56 -6.01 2.11 -11.50
N GLU A 57 -4.84 1.49 -11.42
CA GLU A 57 -4.63 0.09 -11.77
C GLU A 57 -5.39 -0.86 -10.83
N PHE A 58 -5.37 -0.62 -9.51
CA PHE A 58 -6.19 -1.37 -8.56
C PHE A 58 -7.65 -1.34 -8.98
N HIS A 59 -8.19 -0.15 -9.25
CA HIS A 59 -9.59 0.00 -9.63
C HIS A 59 -9.89 -0.75 -10.95
N ALA A 60 -9.07 -0.57 -11.98
CA ALA A 60 -9.24 -1.25 -13.26
C ALA A 60 -9.14 -2.78 -13.13
N ALA A 61 -8.11 -3.28 -12.45
CA ALA A 61 -7.89 -4.72 -12.25
C ALA A 61 -9.02 -5.36 -11.44
N PHE A 62 -9.51 -4.67 -10.41
CA PHE A 62 -10.63 -5.11 -9.59
C PHE A 62 -11.93 -5.20 -10.40
N THR A 63 -12.26 -4.15 -11.17
CA THR A 63 -13.45 -4.13 -12.04
C THR A 63 -13.38 -5.22 -13.10
N GLU A 64 -12.22 -5.41 -13.72
CA GLU A 64 -12.00 -6.39 -14.79
C GLU A 64 -11.77 -7.83 -14.27
N LYS A 65 -11.67 -8.03 -12.96
CA LYS A 65 -11.37 -9.33 -12.31
C LYS A 65 -10.07 -9.97 -12.81
N ARG A 66 -9.05 -9.16 -13.03
CA ARG A 66 -7.71 -9.61 -13.45
C ARG A 66 -6.67 -9.32 -12.38
N PRO A 67 -5.50 -9.98 -12.42
CA PRO A 67 -4.38 -9.59 -11.58
C PRO A 67 -3.94 -8.14 -11.88
N PRO A 68 -3.64 -7.35 -10.84
CA PRO A 68 -3.11 -6.00 -11.00
C PRO A 68 -1.65 -6.02 -11.49
N LYS A 69 -1.26 -4.96 -12.20
CA LYS A 69 0.06 -4.72 -12.76
C LYS A 69 0.68 -3.47 -12.12
N TRP A 70 1.24 -3.66 -10.93
CA TRP A 70 1.82 -2.59 -10.15
C TRP A 70 3.05 -1.96 -10.83
N ARG A 71 3.18 -0.64 -10.69
CA ARG A 71 4.33 0.16 -11.15
C ARG A 71 5.11 0.77 -9.99
N GLY A 72 4.57 0.70 -8.77
CA GLY A 72 5.20 1.21 -7.56
C GLY A 72 5.07 2.73 -7.38
N ARG A 73 4.08 3.35 -8.02
CA ARG A 73 3.85 4.80 -8.02
C ARG A 73 2.38 5.15 -8.26
#